data_AF-A0A166G3V0-F1
#
_entry.id   AF-A0A166G3V0-F1
#
_cell.length_a   1.000
_cell.length_b   1.000
_cell.length_c   1.000
_cell.angle_alpha   90.00
_cell.angle_beta   90.00
_cell.angle_gamma   90.00
#
_symmetry.space_group_name_H-M   'P 1'
#
loop_
_entity.id
_entity.type
_entity.pdbx_description
1 polymer ?
#
loop_
_entity_poly.entity_id
_entity_poly.type
_entity_poly.pdbx_seq_one_letter_code
_entity_poly.pdbx_strand_id
1 'polypeptide(L)' 'MNNESEVSQREMLKIISVFRKNGFKGEYETFERSKEAEGEYFVVVTDEKSGIKGLFKANVLDGSVAFQYVLDEKHSVANS' A
#
# COMPACT_ATOMS: atom_id res chain seq x y z
N MET A 1 -1.14 8.84 23.59
CA MET A 1 -2.04 8.64 22.45
C MET A 1 -1.44 7.51 21.63
N ASN A 2 -2.03 6.31 21.68
CA ASN A 2 -1.59 5.22 20.83
C ASN A 2 -2.14 5.53 19.43
N ASN A 3 -1.27 5.74 18.45
CA ASN A 3 -1.68 5.86 17.06
C ASN A 3 -2.12 4.47 16.57
N GLU A 4 -3.36 4.08 16.86
CA GLU A 4 -3.96 2.83 16.37
C GLU A 4 -4.00 2.75 14.83
N SER A 5 -3.76 3.88 14.14
CA SER A 5 -3.60 3.96 12.69
C SER A 5 -2.21 3.55 12.18
N GLU A 6 -1.19 3.49 13.04
CA GLU A 6 0.19 3.24 12.59
C GLU A 6 0.39 1.76 12.26
N VAL A 7 0.74 1.46 11.01
CA VAL A 7 1.06 0.10 10.55
C VAL A 7 2.38 -0.33 11.19
N SER A 8 2.38 -1.42 11.96
CA SER A 8 3.59 -1.88 12.63
C SER A 8 4.62 -2.41 11.63
N GLN A 9 5.90 -2.44 12.01
CA GLN A 9 6.97 -3.03 11.19
C GLN A 9 6.67 -4.49 10.80
N ARG A 10 6.05 -5.26 11.69
CA ARG A 10 5.67 -6.66 11.41
C ARG A 10 4.60 -6.73 10.32
N GLU A 11 3.65 -5.81 10.32
CA GLU A 11 2.64 -5.72 9.27
C GLU A 11 3.25 -5.24 7.96
N MET A 12 4.11 -4.22 7.98
CA MET A 12 4.84 -3.75 6.79
C MET A 12 5.57 -4.92 6.10
N LEU A 13 6.29 -5.75 6.84
CA LEU A 13 6.98 -6.92 6.28
C LEU A 13 6.02 -7.94 5.66
N LYS A 14 4.86 -8.18 6.28
CA LYS A 14 3.83 -9.07 5.72
C LYS A 14 3.26 -8.50 4.43
N ILE A 15 2.94 -7.21 4.42
CA ILE A 15 2.41 -6.50 3.26
C ILE A 15 3.42 -6.55 2.11
N ILE A 16 4.69 -6.18 2.34
CA ILE A 16 5.76 -6.27 1.34
C ILE A 16 5.91 -7.71 0.80
N SER A 17 5.78 -8.72 1.66
CA SER A 17 5.80 -10.12 1.22
C SER A 17 4.66 -10.43 0.24
N VAL A 18 3.45 -9.92 0.49
CA VAL A 18 2.28 -10.08 -0.39
C VAL A 18 2.54 -9.42 -1.75
N PHE A 19 3.05 -8.19 -1.79
CA PHE A 19 3.39 -7.51 -3.05
C PHE A 19 4.46 -8.28 -3.85
N ARG A 20 5.54 -8.72 -3.20
CA ARG A 20 6.60 -9.49 -3.86
C ARG A 20 6.11 -10.82 -4.44
N LYS A 21 5.22 -11.52 -3.73
CA LYS A 21 4.59 -12.76 -4.22
C LYS A 21 3.72 -12.53 -5.46
N ASN A 22 3.12 -11.34 -5.56
CA ASN A 22 2.33 -10.91 -6.71
C ASN A 22 3.16 -10.26 -7.83
N GLY A 23 4.50 -10.29 -7.73
CA GLY A 23 5.40 -9.81 -8.78
C GLY A 23 5.67 -8.30 -8.77
N PHE A 24 5.14 -7.57 -7.80
CA PHE A 24 5.43 -6.14 -7.64
C PHE A 24 6.82 -5.93 -7.05
N LYS A 25 7.62 -5.09 -7.71
CA LYS A 25 8.96 -4.69 -7.29
C LYS A 25 9.07 -3.17 -7.37
N GLY A 26 9.67 -2.57 -6.35
CA GLY A 26 9.66 -1.13 -6.21
C GLY A 26 9.93 -0.67 -4.79
N GLU A 27 9.77 0.63 -4.60
CA GLU A 27 9.86 1.29 -3.31
C GLU A 27 8.47 1.40 -2.69
N TYR A 28 8.38 1.17 -1.37
CA TYR A 28 7.13 1.20 -0.61
C TYR A 28 7.18 2.40 0.33
N GLU A 29 6.27 3.37 0.13
CA GLU A 29 6.38 4.68 0.78
C GLU A 29 5.38 4.87 1.92
N THR A 30 4.12 4.49 1.71
CA THR A 30 3.03 4.71 2.67
C THR A 30 2.27 3.40 2.87
N PHE A 31 1.89 3.15 4.13
CA PHE A 31 1.08 2.01 4.53
C PHE A 31 -0.03 2.51 5.44
N GLU A 32 -1.28 2.23 5.09
CA GLU A 32 -2.46 2.60 5.87
C GLU A 32 -3.37 1.38 6.03
N ARG A 33 -3.92 1.16 7.23
CA ARG A 33 -4.98 0.15 7.43
C ARG A 33 -6.27 0.63 6.81
N SER A 34 -6.92 -0.25 6.05
CA SER A 34 -8.31 -0.04 5.66
C SER A 34 -9.20 0.05 6.90
N LYS A 35 -10.14 1.01 6.91
CA LYS A 35 -11.19 1.08 7.93
C LYS A 35 -12.37 0.16 7.61
N GLU A 36 -12.41 -0.40 6.40
CA GLU A 36 -13.56 -1.16 5.88
C GLU A 36 -13.45 -2.65 6.20
N ALA A 37 -12.24 -3.21 6.20
CA ALA A 37 -12.04 -4.64 6.48
C ALA A 37 -10.69 -4.94 7.14
N GLU A 38 -10.69 -5.93 8.01
CA GLU A 38 -9.49 -6.42 8.68
C GLU A 38 -8.52 -7.05 7.68
N GLY A 39 -7.23 -6.76 7.85
CA GLY A 39 -6.17 -7.31 7.00
C GLY A 39 -6.05 -6.64 5.63
N GLU A 40 -6.87 -5.64 5.34
CA GLU A 40 -6.74 -4.79 4.16
C GLU A 40 -5.88 -3.56 4.45
N TYR A 41 -5.01 -3.22 3.50
CA TYR A 41 -4.09 -2.10 3.61
C TYR A 41 -4.03 -1.34 2.29
N PHE A 42 -3.94 -0.02 2.38
CA PHE A 42 -3.58 0.85 1.27
C PHE A 42 -2.08 1.09 1.29
N VAL A 43 -1.43 0.91 0.13
CA VAL A 43 0.01 0.99 0.00
C VAL A 43 0.39 1.78 -1.24
N VAL A 44 1.28 2.74 -1.06
CA VAL A 44 1.90 3.48 -2.16
C VAL A 44 3.17 2.74 -2.58
N VAL A 45 3.22 2.35 -3.85
CA VAL A 45 4.37 1.67 -4.45
C VAL A 45 4.84 2.43 -5.68
N THR A 46 6.14 2.69 -5.75
CA THR A 46 6.81 3.21 -6.94
C THR A 46 7.44 2.04 -7.69
N ASP A 47 6.93 1.75 -8.88
CA ASP A 47 7.40 0.62 -9.71
C ASP A 47 8.87 0.80 -10.14
N GLU A 48 9.68 -0.24 -9.96
CA GLU A 48 11.13 -0.20 -10.18
C GLU A 48 11.50 0.08 -11.66
N LYS A 49 10.67 -0.35 -12.62
CA LYS A 49 11.00 -0.27 -14.05
C LYS A 49 10.57 1.04 -14.68
N SER A 50 9.37 1.48 -14.33
CA SER A 50 8.73 2.65 -14.93
C SER A 50 8.89 3.92 -14.11
N GLY A 51 9.24 3.80 -12.82
CA GLY A 51 9.20 4.91 -11.87
C GLY A 51 7.79 5.43 -11.59
N ILE A 52 6.75 4.75 -12.08
CA ILE A 52 5.36 5.16 -11.89
C ILE A 52 4.95 4.83 -10.46
N LYS A 53 4.40 5.83 -9.77
CA LYS A 53 3.85 5.70 -8.43
C LYS A 53 2.36 5.34 -8.50
N GLY A 54 1.94 4.36 -7.73
CA GLY A 54 0.53 3.92 -7.69
C GLY A 54 0.05 3.64 -6.28
N LEU A 55 -1.25 3.84 -6.06
CA LEU A 55 -1.94 3.36 -4.88
C LEU A 55 -2.48 1.94 -5.16
N PHE A 56 -2.23 1.06 -4.21
CA PHE A 56 -2.67 -0.33 -4.24
C PHE A 56 -3.42 -0.68 -2.96
N LYS A 57 -4.40 -1.57 -3.09
CA LYS A 57 -5.08 -2.22 -1.97
C LYS A 57 -4.54 -3.64 -1.85
N ALA A 58 -4.02 -4.02 -0.68
CA ALA A 58 -3.51 -5.35 -0.42
C ALA A 58 -4.28 -6.01 0.71
N ASN A 59 -4.58 -7.30 0.60
CA ASN A 59 -5.17 -8.08 1.66
C ASN A 59 -4.17 -9.16 2.11
N VAL A 60 -3.73 -9.10 3.37
CA VAL A 60 -2.72 -10.02 3.90
C VAL A 60 -3.29 -11.37 4.32
N LEU A 61 -4.61 -11.49 4.45
CA LEU A 61 -5.29 -12.73 4.83
C LEU A 61 -5.44 -13.66 3.62
N ASP A 62 -5.78 -13.12 2.45
CA ASP A 62 -5.89 -13.89 1.20
C ASP A 62 -4.67 -13.75 0.26
N GLY A 63 -3.79 -12.79 0.52
CA GLY A 63 -2.56 -12.57 -0.25
C GLY A 63 -2.76 -11.84 -1.58
N SER A 64 -3.89 -11.13 -1.76
CA SER A 64 -4.20 -10.39 -2.98
C SER A 64 -3.64 -8.96 -2.98
N VAL A 65 -3.41 -8.44 -4.19
CA VAL A 65 -3.06 -7.04 -4.45
C VAL A 65 -3.89 -6.52 -5.62
N ALA A 66 -4.57 -5.39 -5.42
CA ALA A 66 -5.39 -4.72 -6.42
C ALA A 66 -4.92 -3.29 -6.64
N PHE A 67 -4.60 -2.94 -7.88
CA PHE A 67 -4.32 -1.57 -8.28
C PHE A 67 -5.56 -0.68 -8.11
N GLN A 68 -5.37 0.54 -7.59
CA GLN A 68 -6.45 1.52 -7.44
C GLN A 68 -6.31 2.62 -8.49
N TYR A 69 -5.24 3.42 -8.43
CA TYR A 69 -4.96 4.49 -9.39
C TYR A 69 -3.48 4.91 -9.35
N VAL A 70 -3.01 5.57 -10.41
CA VAL A 70 -1.68 6.18 -10.49
C VAL A 70 -1.68 7.46 -9.66
N LEU A 71 -0.62 7.69 -8.89
CA LEU A 71 -0.36 8.96 -8.24
C LEU A 71 0.43 9.83 -9.22
N ASP A 72 -0.26 10.75 -9.91
CA ASP A 72 0.38 11.81 -10.68
C ASP A 72 0.54 13.08 -9.83
N GLU A 73 1.44 13.98 -10.23
CA GLU A 73 1.66 15.27 -9.56
C GLU A 73 0.42 16.21 -9.60
N LYS A 74 -0.66 15.83 -10.30
CA LYS A 74 -1.90 16.63 -10.41
C LYS A 74 -2.99 16.18 -9.43
N HIS A 75 -2.85 15.02 -8.82
CA HIS A 75 -3.73 14.52 -7.78
C HIS A 75 -3.02 14.48 -6.42
N SER A 76 -2.51 15.63 -5.99
CA SER A 76 -2.29 15.87 -4.57
C SER A 76 -3.63 15.69 -3.87
N VAL A 77 -3.72 14.71 -2.96
CA VAL A 77 -4.88 14.48 -2.10
C VAL A 77 -5.24 15.82 -1.46
N ALA A 78 -6.32 16.42 -1.95
CA ALA A 78 -6.82 17.66 -1.39
C ALA A 78 -7.38 17.33 -0.01
N ASN A 79 -6.61 17.64 1.03
CA ASN A 79 -7.14 17.75 2.38
C ASN A 79 -8.28 18.78 2.34
N SER A 80 -9.51 18.29 2.44
CA SER A 80 -10.71 19.08 2.73
C SER A 80 -11.03 18.94 4.22
#